data_AF-A0A534U6V4-F1
#
_entry.id   AF-A0A534U6V4-F1
#
_cell.length_a   1.000
_cell.length_b   1.000
_cell.length_c   1.000
_cell.angle_alpha   90.00
_cell.angle_beta   90.00
_cell.angle_gamma   90.00
#
_symmetry.space_group_name_H-M   'P 1'
#
loop_
_entity.id
_entity.type
_entity.pdbx_description
1 polymer ?
#
loop_
_entity_poly.entity_id
_entity_poly.type
_entity_poly.pdbx_seq_one_letter_code
_entity_poly.pdbx_strand_id
1 'polypeptide(L)'
;MTYDKPIHRIAIVGTGVIGASWAAYYLARGFDVVASDPAPNAEANLRKYIDEAWSELTTIGLSQGASRDRLSFITNMQEALSQADLVQENAPERPDFKMKL
;
A
#
# COMPACT_ATOMS: atom_id res chain seq x y z
N MET A 1 26.82 -3.61 -3.72
CA MET A 1 25.49 -2.99 -3.55
C MET A 1 25.19 -3.05 -2.06
N THR A 2 25.16 -1.92 -1.38
CA THR A 2 24.80 -1.88 0.04
C THR A 2 23.28 -1.88 0.15
N TYR A 3 22.72 -2.80 0.92
CA TYR A 3 21.29 -2.94 1.19
C TYR A 3 20.77 -1.91 2.22
N ASP A 4 21.56 -0.85 2.49
CA ASP A 4 21.29 0.14 3.55
C ASP A 4 20.42 1.31 3.07
N LYS A 5 19.73 1.18 1.93
CA LYS A 5 18.81 2.24 1.49
C LYS A 5 17.61 2.26 2.45
N PRO A 6 17.33 3.39 3.12
CA PRO A 6 16.15 3.48 3.97
C PRO A 6 14.88 3.36 3.13
N ILE A 7 13.90 2.62 3.65
CA ILE A 7 12.58 2.48 3.04
C ILE A 7 11.75 3.70 3.43
N HIS A 8 11.25 4.43 2.45
CA HIS A 8 10.34 5.55 2.65
C HIS A 8 9.02 5.35 1.91
N ARG A 9 9.09 4.83 0.68
CA ARG A 9 7.94 4.60 -0.18
C ARG A 9 7.69 3.12 -0.43
N ILE A 10 6.46 2.69 -0.17
CA ILE A 10 6.02 1.31 -0.34
C ILE A 10 4.95 1.27 -1.43
N ALA A 11 5.17 0.43 -2.45
CA ALA A 11 4.16 0.14 -3.45
C ALA A 11 3.29 -1.05 -3.01
N ILE A 12 1.97 -0.92 -3.14
CA ILE A 12 0.99 -1.97 -2.88
C ILE A 12 0.37 -2.38 -4.21
N VAL A 13 0.55 -3.65 -4.61
CA VAL A 13 -0.04 -4.20 -5.85
C VAL A 13 -1.20 -5.10 -5.46
N GLY A 14 -2.43 -4.67 -5.79
CA GLY A 14 -3.66 -5.32 -5.34
C GLY A 14 -4.12 -4.79 -3.99
N THR A 15 -5.33 -4.24 -3.96
CA THR A 15 -5.93 -3.53 -2.80
C THR A 15 -7.19 -4.24 -2.31
N GLY A 16 -7.25 -5.56 -2.48
CA GLY A 16 -8.17 -6.41 -1.73
C GLY A 16 -7.88 -6.33 -0.23
N VAL A 17 -8.59 -7.11 0.60
CA VAL A 17 -8.52 -7.03 2.07
C VAL A 17 -7.09 -6.98 2.60
N ILE A 18 -6.22 -7.89 2.16
CA ILE A 18 -4.83 -7.97 2.63
C ILE A 18 -4.00 -6.74 2.22
N GLY A 19 -4.12 -6.31 0.97
CA GLY A 19 -3.42 -5.11 0.49
C GLY A 19 -3.88 -3.84 1.17
N ALA A 20 -5.18 -3.71 1.41
CA ALA A 20 -5.74 -2.60 2.15
C ALA A 20 -5.27 -2.57 3.62
N SER A 21 -5.19 -3.74 4.28
CA SER A 21 -4.62 -3.84 5.64
C SER A 21 -3.15 -3.42 5.68
N TRP A 22 -2.33 -3.85 4.72
CA TRP A 22 -0.93 -3.43 4.64
C TRP A 22 -0.78 -1.95 4.35
N ALA A 23 -1.56 -1.40 3.42
CA ALA A 23 -1.57 0.02 3.11
C ALA A 23 -1.91 0.85 4.37
N ALA A 24 -2.98 0.50 5.08
CA ALA A 24 -3.37 1.16 6.33
C ALA A 24 -2.26 1.08 7.38
N TYR A 25 -1.66 -0.10 7.56
CA TYR A 25 -0.57 -0.30 8.50
C TYR A 25 0.65 0.57 8.16
N TYR A 26 1.10 0.58 6.90
CA TYR A 26 2.27 1.37 6.50
C TYR A 26 2.04 2.87 6.64
N LEU A 27 0.84 3.37 6.32
CA LEU A 27 0.46 4.77 6.58
C LEU A 27 0.49 5.09 8.08
N ALA A 28 -0.01 4.18 8.93
CA ALA A 28 0.06 4.33 10.39
C ALA A 28 1.49 4.27 10.95
N ARG A 29 2.45 3.76 10.18
CA ARG A 29 3.89 3.77 10.49
C ARG A 29 4.65 4.93 9.86
N GLY A 30 3.96 5.83 9.15
CA GLY A 30 4.56 7.05 8.59
C GLY A 30 5.22 6.87 7.21
N PHE A 31 5.04 5.71 6.56
CA PHE A 31 5.52 5.51 5.20
C PHE A 31 4.65 6.24 4.17
N ASP A 32 5.23 6.56 3.02
CA ASP A 32 4.46 6.90 1.83
C ASP A 32 3.98 5.63 1.16
N VAL A 33 2.69 5.55 0.82
CA VAL A 33 2.11 4.39 0.16
C VAL A 33 1.60 4.77 -1.21
N VAL A 34 2.02 4.01 -2.23
CA VAL A 34 1.48 4.10 -3.59
C VAL A 34 0.77 2.80 -3.91
N ALA A 35 -0.55 2.85 -4.05
CA ALA A 35 -1.35 1.66 -4.34
C ALA A 35 -1.73 1.59 -5.82
N SER A 36 -1.78 0.37 -6.35
CA SER A 36 -2.24 0.08 -7.71
C SER A 36 -3.14 -1.14 -7.71
N ASP A 37 -4.33 -1.00 -8.28
CA ASP A 37 -5.28 -2.10 -8.48
C ASP A 37 -6.14 -1.79 -9.71
N PRO A 38 -6.27 -2.73 -10.67
CA PRO A 38 -7.04 -2.51 -11.90
C PRO A 38 -8.56 -2.60 -11.71
N ALA A 39 -9.05 -3.05 -10.54
CA ALA A 39 -10.46 -3.22 -10.30
C ALA A 39 -11.20 -1.86 -10.27
N PRO A 40 -12.43 -1.79 -10.81
CA PRO A 40 -13.23 -0.59 -10.72
C PRO A 40 -13.49 -0.24 -9.25
N ASN A 41 -13.45 1.06 -8.94
CA ASN A 41 -13.64 1.60 -7.58
C ASN A 41 -12.59 1.16 -6.54
N ALA A 42 -11.49 0.53 -6.94
CA ALA A 42 -10.48 0.06 -6.00
C ALA A 42 -9.91 1.17 -5.11
N GLU A 43 -9.65 2.36 -5.65
CA GLU A 43 -9.20 3.51 -4.87
C GLU A 43 -10.21 3.90 -3.78
N ALA A 44 -11.49 4.03 -4.15
CA ALA A 44 -12.54 4.43 -3.22
C ALA A 44 -12.70 3.38 -2.10
N ASN A 45 -12.66 2.09 -2.46
CA ASN A 45 -12.73 1.00 -1.50
C ASN A 45 -11.51 0.97 -0.56
N LEU A 46 -10.31 1.20 -1.09
CA LEU A 46 -9.08 1.28 -0.31
C LEU A 46 -9.14 2.42 0.70
N ARG A 47 -9.51 3.63 0.25
CA ARG A 47 -9.63 4.80 1.13
C ARG A 47 -10.64 4.57 2.24
N LYS A 48 -11.81 4.03 1.90
CA LYS A 48 -12.83 3.66 2.89
C LYS A 48 -12.30 2.67 3.93
N TYR A 49 -11.62 1.61 3.49
CA TYR A 49 -11.05 0.62 4.40
C TYR A 49 -10.03 1.25 5.36
N ILE A 50 -9.15 2.11 4.84
CA ILE A 50 -8.14 2.82 5.65
C ILE A 50 -8.82 3.72 6.69
N ASP A 51 -9.88 4.44 6.30
CA ASP A 51 -10.63 5.28 7.22
C ASP A 51 -11.29 4.48 8.36
N GLU A 52 -11.89 3.34 8.03
CA GLU A 52 -12.51 2.43 9.01
C GLU A 52 -11.46 1.83 9.97
N ALA A 53 -10.31 1.39 9.45
CA ALA A 53 -9.22 0.82 10.24
C ALA A 53 -8.47 1.85 11.10
N TRP A 54 -8.58 3.15 10.79
CA TRP A 54 -7.75 4.18 11.41
C TRP A 54 -7.97 4.32 12.93
N SER A 55 -9.21 4.12 13.40
CA SER A 55 -9.55 4.19 14.83
C SER A 55 -8.80 3.12 15.63
N GLU A 56 -8.78 1.88 15.12
CA GLU A 56 -8.08 0.76 15.75
C GLU A 56 -6.56 0.95 15.70
N LEU A 57 -6.03 1.40 14.56
CA LEU A 57 -4.60 1.71 14.41
C LEU A 57 -4.16 2.83 15.35
N THR A 58 -5.03 3.82 15.59
CA THR A 58 -4.78 4.88 16.58
C THR A 58 -4.70 4.31 17.99
N THR A 59 -5.58 3.37 18.34
CA THR A 59 -5.58 2.69 19.64
C THR A 59 -4.32 1.83 19.83
N ILE A 60 -3.86 1.16 18.78
CA ILE A 60 -2.62 0.37 18.77
C ILE A 60 -1.38 1.28 18.90
N GLY A 61 -1.44 2.50 18.37
CA GLY A 61 -0.39 3.50 18.43
C GLY A 61 0.20 3.80 17.07
N LEU A 62 0.19 5.09 16.72
CA LEU A 62 0.74 5.64 15.48
C LEU A 62 2.20 6.05 15.65
N SER A 63 2.99 5.90 14.59
CA SER A 63 4.36 6.42 14.54
C SER A 63 4.36 7.92 14.16
N GLN A 64 5.50 8.59 14.40
CA GLN A 64 5.66 9.98 13.95
C GLN A 64 5.49 10.07 12.42
N GLY A 65 4.73 11.06 11.96
CA GLY A 65 4.46 11.25 10.53
C GLY A 65 3.37 10.36 9.95
N ALA A 66 2.72 9.53 10.78
CA ALA A 66 1.57 8.74 10.35
C ALA A 66 0.45 9.65 9.80
N SER A 67 0.01 9.39 8.57
CA SER A 67 -1.11 10.11 7.96
C SER A 67 -1.72 9.31 6.82
N ARG A 68 -3.06 9.38 6.72
CA ARG A 68 -3.82 8.83 5.59
C ARG A 68 -3.55 9.58 4.28
N ASP A 69 -3.13 10.84 4.38
CA ASP A 69 -2.84 11.70 3.21
C ASP A 69 -1.54 11.29 2.49
N ARG A 70 -0.75 10.40 3.09
CA ARG A 70 0.45 9.81 2.47
C ARG A 70 0.11 8.67 1.49
N LEU A 71 -1.17 8.44 1.23
CA LEU A 71 -1.66 7.51 0.22
C LEU A 71 -1.82 8.20 -1.14
N SER A 72 -1.14 7.67 -2.15
CA SER A 72 -1.44 7.91 -3.56
C SER A 72 -2.00 6.64 -4.21
N PHE A 73 -2.87 6.79 -5.21
CA PHE A 73 -3.39 5.68 -6.01
C PHE A 73 -3.07 5.91 -7.48
N ILE A 74 -2.43 4.94 -8.11
CA ILE A 74 -1.98 5.02 -9.50
C ILE A 74 -2.40 3.74 -10.21
N THR A 75 -3.22 3.87 -11.25
CA THR A 75 -3.74 2.71 -12.01
C THR A 75 -2.68 2.08 -12.92
N ASN A 76 -1.66 2.85 -13.33
CA ASN A 76 -0.50 2.32 -14.05
C ASN A 76 0.51 1.70 -13.06
N MET A 77 0.68 0.39 -13.12
CA MET A 77 1.57 -0.33 -12.21
C MET A 77 3.04 0.06 -12.39
N GLN A 78 3.51 0.25 -13.63
CA GLN A 78 4.91 0.63 -13.89
C GLN A 78 5.24 1.99 -13.25
N GLU A 79 4.32 2.95 -13.34
CA GLU A 79 4.44 4.25 -12.69
C GLU A 79 4.44 4.10 -11.16
N ALA A 80 3.53 3.30 -10.59
CA ALA A 80 3.45 3.03 -9.16
C ALA A 80 4.76 2.43 -8.59
N LEU A 81 5.40 1.54 -9.37
CA LEU A 81 6.63 0.85 -8.96
C LEU A 81 7.91 1.68 -9.17
N SER A 82 7.88 2.67 -10.06
CA SER A 82 9.07 3.42 -10.51
C SER A 82 9.89 4.08 -9.40
N GLN A 83 9.25 4.40 -8.26
CA GLN A 83 9.87 5.06 -7.11
C GLN A 83 9.73 4.26 -5.81
N ALA A 84 9.33 2.99 -5.88
CA ALA A 84 9.15 2.16 -4.71
C ALA A 84 10.51 1.74 -4.13
N ASP A 85 10.65 1.84 -2.80
CA ASP A 85 11.78 1.26 -2.07
C ASP A 85 11.47 -0.19 -1.68
N LEU A 86 10.19 -0.49 -1.45
CA LEU A 86 9.67 -1.81 -1.15
C LEU A 86 8.37 -2.04 -1.94
N VAL A 87 8.16 -3.26 -2.43
CA VAL A 87 6.93 -3.69 -3.10
C VAL A 87 6.27 -4.78 -2.28
N GLN A 88 5.00 -4.59 -1.97
CA GLN A 88 4.15 -5.57 -1.30
C GLN A 88 3.06 -6.01 -2.30
N GLU A 89 3.21 -7.23 -2.83
CA GLU A 89 2.30 -7.80 -3.83
C GLU A 89 1.21 -8.63 -3.14
N ASN A 90 -0.05 -8.27 -3.37
CA ASN A 90 -1.25 -8.85 -2.75
C ASN A 90 -2.35 -9.14 -3.78
N ALA A 91 -2.00 -9.43 -5.03
CA ALA A 91 -2.92 -9.86 -6.06
C ALA A 91 -3.42 -11.31 -5.81
N PRO A 92 -4.38 -11.81 -6.61
CA PRO A 92 -4.99 -13.12 -6.37
C PRO A 92 -3.98 -14.27 -6.26
N GLU A 93 -4.31 -15.27 -5.42
CA GLU A 93 -3.48 -16.44 -5.15
C GLU A 93 -3.44 -17.40 -6.36
N ARG A 94 -2.70 -16.99 -7.39
CA ARG A 94 -2.51 -17.71 -8.66
C ARG A 94 -1.05 -17.56 -9.07
N PRO A 95 -0.22 -18.61 -8.92
CA PRO A 95 1.22 -18.52 -9.17
C PRO A 95 1.58 -17.98 -10.56
N ASP A 96 0.99 -18.53 -11.62
CA ASP A 96 1.26 -18.11 -13.01
C ASP A 96 0.89 -16.65 -13.28
N PHE A 97 -0.08 -16.11 -12.54
CA PHE A 97 -0.45 -14.71 -12.64
C PHE A 97 0.57 -13.84 -11.93
N LYS A 98 0.93 -14.17 -10.68
CA LYS A 98 1.92 -13.43 -9.89
C LYS A 98 3.30 -13.38 -10.55
N MET A 99 3.73 -14.47 -11.20
CA MET A 99 4.99 -14.52 -11.94
C MET A 99 5.01 -13.63 -13.20
N LYS A 100 3.84 -13.23 -13.72
CA LYS A 100 3.70 -12.39 -14.92
C LYS A 100 3.54 -10.90 -14.61
N LEU A 101 3.23 -10.53 -13.36
CA LEU A 101 3.14 -9.15 -12.89
C LEU A 101 4.51 -8.47 -13.01
#